data_AF-A0A6P2KZC5-F1
#
_entry.id   AF-A0A6P2KZC5-F1
#
_cell.length_a   1.000
_cell.length_b   1.000
_cell.length_c   1.000
_cell.angle_alpha   90.00
_cell.angle_beta   90.00
_cell.angle_gamma   90.00
#
_symmetry.space_group_name_H-M   'P 1'
#
loop_
_entity.id
_entity.type
_entity.pdbx_description
1 polymer ?
#
loop_
_entity_poly.entity_id
_entity_poly.type
_entity_poly.pdbx_seq_one_letter_code
_entity_poly.pdbx_strand_id
1 'polypeptide(L)'
;MQAIADAEAAAKRHAEATAEAEAITQRHTEAIAQAEAAARRHADATAEAEAVKQRHADAIAQAEAAAERHAKAIADAEALVEAVVKDAATAVATDVAATAAEHAAEPAAAVAEPATAEEVAPAAGDTITDVVATTAADIDTAIELAPAAEAANAPAEKSTLHVARPSQNELTLSINGQSITLHPEQLGQLIEELAHARASMQPEPPPGIPAGWRFVTTKNPMMAVQKQSNGDRLLVARHTGYGWVPFTFSPDVVIQMYMMLTQR
;
A
#
# COMPACT_ATOMS: atom_id res chain seq x y z
N MET A 1 78.60 30.86 15.62
CA MET A 1 77.92 29.93 14.68
C MET A 1 76.73 29.27 15.38
N GLN A 2 76.92 28.35 16.33
CA GLN A 2 75.86 27.65 17.09
C GLN A 2 74.58 28.49 17.32
N ALA A 3 74.66 29.57 18.12
CA ALA A 3 73.53 30.42 18.48
C ALA A 3 72.77 31.10 17.32
N ILE A 4 73.37 31.18 16.11
CA ILE A 4 72.68 31.66 14.90
C ILE A 4 71.81 30.54 14.33
N ALA A 5 72.35 29.33 14.20
CA ALA A 5 71.60 28.15 13.77
C ALA A 5 70.47 27.79 14.76
N ASP A 6 70.70 27.96 16.07
CA ASP A 6 69.67 27.77 17.10
C ASP A 6 68.52 28.79 16.96
N ALA A 7 68.85 30.05 16.61
CA ALA A 7 67.86 31.10 16.35
C ALA A 7 67.08 30.88 15.04
N GLU A 8 67.76 30.47 13.96
CA GLU A 8 67.13 30.08 12.69
C GLU A 8 66.19 28.88 12.89
N ALA A 9 66.60 27.87 13.65
CA ALA A 9 65.76 26.73 14.01
C ALA A 9 64.60 27.09 14.94
N ALA A 10 64.70 28.15 15.74
CA ALA A 10 63.57 28.70 16.50
C ALA A 10 62.60 29.48 15.59
N ALA A 11 63.11 30.32 14.69
CA ALA A 11 62.32 31.07 13.73
C ALA A 11 61.52 30.15 12.79
N LYS A 12 62.13 29.08 12.27
CA LYS A 12 61.46 28.08 11.43
C LYS A 12 60.29 27.42 12.16
N ARG A 13 60.48 26.98 13.40
CA ARG A 13 59.42 26.39 14.23
C ARG A 13 58.30 27.37 14.55
N HIS A 14 58.61 28.65 14.73
CA HIS A 14 57.59 29.69 14.89
C HIS A 14 56.75 29.87 13.61
N ALA A 15 57.39 29.91 12.44
CA ALA A 15 56.68 30.02 11.16
C ALA A 15 55.81 28.79 10.86
N GLU A 16 56.28 27.59 11.19
CA GLU A 16 55.52 26.35 11.11
C GLU A 16 54.31 26.36 12.05
N ALA A 17 54.50 26.78 13.31
CA ALA A 17 53.42 26.88 14.29
C ALA A 17 52.36 27.95 13.93
N THR A 18 52.76 29.08 13.32
CA THR A 18 51.78 30.07 12.82
C THR A 18 50.97 29.53 11.65
N ALA A 19 51.61 28.83 10.70
CA ALA A 19 50.91 28.22 9.57
C ALA A 19 49.94 27.10 10.03
N GLU A 20 50.30 26.32 11.06
CA GLU A 20 49.39 25.34 11.67
C GLU A 20 48.20 26.02 12.36
N ALA A 21 48.43 27.11 13.12
CA ALA A 21 47.36 27.86 13.78
C ALA A 21 46.37 28.52 12.78
N GLU A 22 46.88 29.05 11.66
CA GLU A 22 46.06 29.55 10.55
C GLU A 22 45.24 28.41 9.92
N ALA A 23 45.86 27.26 9.66
CA ALA A 23 45.17 26.08 9.11
C ALA A 23 44.14 25.47 10.08
N ILE A 24 44.31 25.59 11.39
CA ILE A 24 43.28 25.26 12.40
C ILE A 24 42.12 26.27 12.33
N THR A 25 42.43 27.56 12.25
CA THR A 25 41.44 28.65 12.19
C THR A 25 40.57 28.57 10.93
N GLN A 26 41.17 28.24 9.77
CA GLN A 26 40.43 27.99 8.53
C GLN A 26 39.48 26.80 8.69
N ARG A 27 39.97 25.63 9.14
CA ARG A 27 39.13 24.43 9.35
C ARG A 27 37.99 24.67 10.33
N HIS A 28 38.20 25.47 11.37
CA HIS A 28 37.15 25.86 12.31
C HIS A 28 36.08 26.75 11.66
N THR A 29 36.50 27.71 10.83
CA THR A 29 35.58 28.57 10.04
C THR A 29 34.76 27.73 9.04
N GLU A 30 35.39 26.78 8.36
CA GLU A 30 34.71 25.83 7.46
C GLU A 30 33.72 24.93 8.21
N ALA A 31 34.08 24.45 9.40
CA ALA A 31 33.20 23.64 10.25
C ALA A 31 31.96 24.44 10.74
N ILE A 32 32.11 25.72 11.09
CA ILE A 32 30.97 26.61 11.41
C ILE A 32 30.05 26.74 10.20
N ALA A 33 30.58 27.03 9.01
CA ALA A 33 29.78 27.17 7.79
C ALA A 33 29.03 25.86 7.43
N GLN A 34 29.65 24.69 7.65
CA GLN A 34 28.99 23.39 7.49
C GLN A 34 27.88 23.16 8.53
N ALA A 35 28.09 23.55 9.78
CA ALA A 35 27.08 23.46 10.84
C ALA A 35 25.87 24.37 10.56
N GLU A 36 26.09 25.61 10.11
CA GLU A 36 25.02 26.50 9.66
C GLU A 36 24.24 25.92 8.47
N ALA A 37 24.93 25.37 7.47
CA ALA A 37 24.28 24.74 6.32
C ALA A 37 23.47 23.49 6.71
N ALA A 38 23.93 22.73 7.71
CA ALA A 38 23.15 21.62 8.30
C ALA A 38 21.92 22.13 9.06
N ALA A 39 22.05 23.20 9.86
CA ALA A 39 20.94 23.79 10.60
C ALA A 39 19.84 24.34 9.66
N ARG A 40 20.21 25.00 8.55
CA ARG A 40 19.27 25.47 7.53
C ARG A 40 18.48 24.30 6.92
N ARG A 41 19.15 23.26 6.43
CA ARG A 41 18.49 22.05 5.89
C ARG A 41 17.56 21.37 6.90
N HIS A 42 17.88 21.39 8.20
CA HIS A 42 16.97 20.90 9.24
C HIS A 42 15.72 21.78 9.42
N ALA A 43 15.86 23.11 9.34
CA ALA A 43 14.72 24.02 9.37
C ALA A 43 13.83 23.84 8.14
N ASP A 44 14.43 23.76 6.94
CA ASP A 44 13.73 23.55 5.67
C ASP A 44 12.93 22.23 5.69
N ALA A 45 13.57 21.11 6.04
CA ALA A 45 12.92 19.81 6.16
C ALA A 45 11.82 19.77 7.24
N THR A 46 11.94 20.59 8.30
CA THR A 46 10.89 20.72 9.32
C THR A 46 9.68 21.47 8.76
N ALA A 47 9.90 22.55 8.00
CA ALA A 47 8.82 23.29 7.33
C ALA A 47 8.11 22.42 6.27
N GLU A 48 8.85 21.62 5.50
CA GLU A 48 8.28 20.65 4.56
C GLU A 48 7.42 19.60 5.29
N ALA A 49 7.88 19.08 6.44
CA ALA A 49 7.13 18.11 7.22
C ALA A 49 5.80 18.68 7.76
N GLU A 50 5.79 19.92 8.26
CA GLU A 50 4.53 20.60 8.64
C GLU A 50 3.62 20.86 7.42
N ALA A 51 4.19 21.24 6.27
CA ALA A 51 3.43 21.42 5.04
C ALA A 51 2.84 20.09 4.49
N VAL A 52 3.45 18.93 4.76
CA VAL A 52 2.86 17.61 4.49
C VAL A 52 1.72 17.31 5.46
N LYS A 53 1.89 17.56 6.77
CA LYS A 53 0.83 17.37 7.78
C LYS A 53 -0.41 18.20 7.47
N GLN A 54 -0.26 19.47 7.12
CA GLN A 54 -1.38 20.33 6.77
C GLN A 54 -2.14 19.79 5.55
N ARG A 55 -1.43 19.45 4.46
CA ARG A 55 -2.05 18.83 3.27
C ARG A 55 -2.78 17.53 3.57
N HIS A 56 -2.30 16.74 4.54
CA HIS A 56 -2.99 15.53 4.99
C HIS A 56 -4.27 15.85 5.77
N ALA A 57 -4.24 16.84 6.68
CA ALA A 57 -5.43 17.31 7.39
C ALA A 57 -6.49 17.90 6.43
N ASP A 58 -6.06 18.70 5.45
CA ASP A 58 -6.93 19.27 4.42
C ASP A 58 -7.58 18.16 3.56
N ALA A 59 -6.82 17.12 3.23
CA ALA A 59 -7.33 15.96 2.48
C ALA A 59 -8.34 15.12 3.28
N ILE A 60 -8.14 14.96 4.60
CA ILE A 60 -9.12 14.31 5.49
C ILE A 60 -10.42 15.13 5.50
N ALA A 61 -10.35 16.45 5.73
CA ALA A 61 -11.52 17.32 5.76
C ALA A 61 -12.28 17.33 4.41
N GLN A 62 -11.58 17.26 3.29
CA GLN A 62 -12.19 17.11 1.96
C GLN A 62 -12.88 15.75 1.77
N ALA A 63 -12.32 14.67 2.30
CA ALA A 63 -12.92 13.34 2.26
C ALA A 63 -14.17 13.23 3.15
N GLU A 64 -14.14 13.83 4.35
CA GLU A 64 -15.30 13.93 5.26
C GLU A 64 -16.42 14.76 4.61
N ALA A 65 -16.11 15.95 4.10
CA ALA A 65 -17.06 16.78 3.38
C ALA A 65 -17.54 16.16 2.04
N ALA A 66 -16.85 15.16 1.49
CA ALA A 66 -17.36 14.35 0.39
C ALA A 66 -18.34 13.27 0.90
N ALA A 67 -17.99 12.56 1.98
CA ALA A 67 -18.86 11.56 2.60
C ALA A 67 -20.20 12.14 3.06
N GLU A 68 -20.21 13.34 3.65
CA GLU A 68 -21.44 14.06 4.01
C GLU A 68 -22.32 14.37 2.79
N ARG A 69 -21.72 14.83 1.68
CA ARG A 69 -22.45 15.08 0.43
C ARG A 69 -23.00 13.80 -0.19
N HIS A 70 -22.27 12.70 -0.12
CA HIS A 70 -22.77 11.38 -0.56
C HIS A 70 -23.92 10.89 0.33
N ALA A 71 -23.82 11.01 1.65
CA ALA A 71 -24.90 10.65 2.57
C ALA A 71 -26.17 11.48 2.34
N LYS A 72 -26.02 12.80 2.12
CA LYS A 72 -27.15 13.66 1.74
C LYS A 72 -27.75 13.27 0.38
N ALA A 73 -26.93 13.01 -0.63
CA ALA A 73 -27.42 12.61 -1.95
C ALA A 73 -28.19 11.27 -1.93
N ILE A 74 -27.79 10.33 -1.05
CA ILE A 74 -28.54 9.10 -0.81
C ILE A 74 -29.91 9.41 -0.19
N ALA A 75 -29.96 10.19 0.90
CA ALA A 75 -31.22 10.54 1.57
C ALA A 75 -32.17 11.35 0.66
N ASP A 76 -31.64 12.26 -0.16
CA ASP A 76 -32.42 13.01 -1.15
C ASP A 76 -32.97 12.08 -2.26
N ALA A 77 -32.21 11.05 -2.66
CA ALA A 77 -32.67 10.06 -3.64
C ALA A 77 -33.71 9.09 -3.07
N GLU A 78 -33.54 8.62 -1.82
CA GLU A 78 -34.53 7.80 -1.11
C GLU A 78 -35.87 8.53 -0.97
N ALA A 79 -35.85 9.83 -0.64
CA ALA A 79 -37.04 10.68 -0.58
C ALA A 79 -37.75 10.83 -1.95
N LEU A 80 -36.99 10.88 -3.05
CA LEU A 80 -37.55 10.90 -4.41
C LEU A 80 -38.19 9.55 -4.79
N VAL A 81 -37.58 8.42 -4.39
CA VAL A 81 -38.15 7.09 -4.64
C VAL A 81 -39.47 6.92 -3.88
N GLU A 82 -39.54 7.29 -2.60
CA GLU A 82 -40.77 7.24 -1.80
C GLU A 82 -41.87 8.13 -2.39
N ALA A 83 -41.52 9.32 -2.88
CA ALA A 83 -42.47 10.21 -3.57
C ALA A 83 -43.04 9.57 -4.85
N VAL A 84 -42.19 9.01 -5.72
CA VAL A 84 -42.62 8.36 -6.97
C VAL A 84 -43.48 7.12 -6.69
N VAL A 85 -43.14 6.30 -5.68
CA VAL A 85 -43.93 5.14 -5.26
C VAL A 85 -45.32 5.58 -4.78
N LYS A 86 -45.39 6.66 -3.99
CA LYS A 86 -46.65 7.21 -3.48
C LYS A 86 -47.54 7.81 -4.57
N ASP A 87 -46.95 8.54 -5.52
CA ASP A 87 -47.68 9.11 -6.66
C ASP A 87 -48.20 8.00 -7.58
N ALA A 88 -47.40 6.96 -7.84
CA ALA A 88 -47.83 5.78 -8.59
C ALA A 88 -48.97 5.02 -7.89
N ALA A 89 -48.89 4.82 -6.57
CA ALA A 89 -49.96 4.20 -5.79
C ALA A 89 -51.25 5.02 -5.82
N THR A 90 -51.14 6.36 -5.82
CA THR A 90 -52.27 7.28 -5.93
C THR A 90 -52.91 7.21 -7.32
N ALA A 91 -52.10 7.17 -8.38
CA ALA A 91 -52.57 7.03 -9.76
C ALA A 91 -53.33 5.71 -9.99
N VAL A 92 -52.80 4.58 -9.49
CA VAL A 92 -53.49 3.27 -9.54
C VAL A 92 -54.80 3.30 -8.76
N ALA A 93 -54.85 3.96 -7.59
CA ALA A 93 -56.08 4.10 -6.83
C ALA A 93 -57.16 4.91 -7.58
N THR A 94 -56.77 5.95 -8.34
CA THR A 94 -57.72 6.69 -9.19
C THR A 94 -58.17 5.90 -10.42
N ASP A 95 -57.30 5.08 -11.02
CA ASP A 95 -57.62 4.24 -12.19
C ASP A 95 -58.58 3.09 -11.82
N VAL A 96 -58.35 2.44 -10.67
CA VAL A 96 -59.28 1.45 -10.08
C VAL A 96 -60.63 2.10 -9.72
N ALA A 97 -60.65 3.36 -9.25
CA ALA A 97 -61.90 4.07 -8.97
C ALA A 97 -62.66 4.45 -10.25
N ALA A 98 -61.96 4.83 -11.33
CA ALA A 98 -62.56 5.14 -12.62
C ALA A 98 -63.16 3.90 -13.29
N THR A 99 -62.38 2.81 -13.38
CA THR A 99 -62.85 1.54 -13.95
C THR A 99 -63.99 0.91 -13.13
N ALA A 100 -64.00 1.05 -11.80
CA ALA A 100 -65.12 0.62 -10.96
C ALA A 100 -66.40 1.47 -11.18
N ALA A 101 -66.28 2.76 -11.49
CA ALA A 101 -67.41 3.60 -11.85
C ALA A 101 -67.96 3.26 -13.26
N GLU A 102 -67.08 2.88 -14.19
CA GLU A 102 -67.46 2.43 -15.54
C GLU A 102 -68.16 1.06 -15.51
N HIS A 103 -67.66 0.11 -14.71
CA HIS A 103 -68.30 -1.21 -14.51
C HIS A 103 -69.64 -1.16 -13.75
N ALA A 104 -69.99 -0.02 -13.13
CA ALA A 104 -71.28 0.16 -12.45
C ALA A 104 -72.40 0.62 -13.40
N ALA A 105 -72.14 0.74 -14.71
CA ALA A 105 -72.94 1.56 -15.63
C ALA A 105 -73.63 0.84 -16.81
N GLU A 106 -73.65 -0.51 -16.89
CA GLU A 106 -74.58 -1.22 -17.80
C GLU A 106 -75.21 -2.50 -17.20
N PRO A 107 -76.41 -2.92 -17.67
CA PRO A 107 -77.20 -4.00 -17.07
C PRO A 107 -76.92 -5.40 -17.67
N ALA A 108 -77.44 -6.43 -17.02
CA ALA A 108 -77.15 -7.82 -17.32
C ALA A 108 -77.66 -8.34 -18.68
N ALA A 109 -76.77 -9.02 -19.41
CA ALA A 109 -77.05 -10.07 -20.39
C ALA A 109 -76.09 -11.25 -20.13
N ALA A 110 -76.36 -12.44 -20.67
CA ALA A 110 -75.72 -13.69 -20.26
C ALA A 110 -75.22 -14.57 -21.42
N VAL A 111 -74.58 -15.69 -21.05
CA VAL A 111 -74.34 -16.94 -21.82
C VAL A 111 -72.92 -17.16 -22.40
N ALA A 112 -72.45 -18.41 -22.16
CA ALA A 112 -71.39 -19.19 -22.83
C ALA A 112 -69.91 -19.07 -22.38
N GLU A 113 -69.28 -20.25 -22.43
CA GLU A 113 -67.88 -20.61 -22.16
C GLU A 113 -67.36 -21.39 -23.43
N PRO A 114 -66.14 -21.96 -23.49
CA PRO A 114 -64.99 -21.38 -24.19
C PRO A 114 -64.55 -22.14 -25.46
N ALA A 115 -63.69 -21.54 -26.31
CA ALA A 115 -63.03 -22.24 -27.43
C ALA A 115 -61.67 -21.65 -27.89
N THR A 116 -60.63 -22.50 -27.81
CA THR A 116 -59.53 -22.76 -28.79
C THR A 116 -58.75 -21.64 -29.53
N ALA A 117 -57.45 -21.58 -29.20
CA ALA A 117 -56.27 -21.89 -30.05
C ALA A 117 -55.73 -20.93 -31.15
N GLU A 118 -54.40 -21.09 -31.37
CA GLU A 118 -53.51 -20.70 -32.49
C GLU A 118 -53.57 -19.24 -33.01
N GLU A 119 -52.54 -18.40 -32.77
CA GLU A 119 -51.17 -18.39 -33.33
C GLU A 119 -51.05 -17.44 -34.55
N VAL A 120 -50.03 -16.56 -34.52
CA VAL A 120 -49.13 -16.22 -35.65
C VAL A 120 -48.08 -15.21 -35.13
N ALA A 121 -46.80 -15.58 -35.21
CA ALA A 121 -45.65 -14.68 -35.05
C ALA A 121 -45.21 -14.12 -36.43
N PRO A 122 -44.19 -13.24 -36.58
CA PRO A 122 -42.78 -13.68 -36.37
C PRO A 122 -41.74 -12.59 -35.99
N ALA A 123 -40.51 -13.06 -35.69
CA ALA A 123 -39.20 -12.47 -36.02
C ALA A 123 -38.82 -11.06 -35.48
N ALA A 124 -37.56 -10.78 -35.13
CA ALA A 124 -36.35 -11.59 -34.85
C ALA A 124 -35.47 -10.72 -33.91
N GLY A 125 -34.57 -11.23 -33.05
CA GLY A 125 -33.39 -12.06 -33.31
C GLY A 125 -32.15 -11.29 -32.80
N ASP A 126 -31.00 -11.87 -32.48
CA ASP A 126 -30.57 -13.27 -32.48
C ASP A 126 -29.49 -13.48 -31.37
N THR A 127 -29.10 -14.73 -31.08
CA THR A 127 -28.39 -15.11 -29.84
C THR A 127 -26.96 -15.65 -30.00
N ILE A 128 -26.03 -15.06 -29.23
CA ILE A 128 -25.00 -15.68 -28.35
C ILE A 128 -23.99 -16.72 -28.97
N THR A 129 -22.71 -16.68 -28.53
CA THR A 129 -21.67 -17.76 -28.59
C THR A 129 -21.08 -18.14 -29.98
N ASP A 130 -19.84 -18.65 -30.16
CA ASP A 130 -18.65 -18.78 -29.28
C ASP A 130 -17.32 -18.97 -30.10
N VAL A 131 -16.16 -18.98 -29.41
CA VAL A 131 -14.92 -19.78 -29.65
C VAL A 131 -14.10 -19.70 -30.99
N VAL A 132 -12.90 -19.08 -30.88
CA VAL A 132 -11.52 -19.51 -31.25
C VAL A 132 -11.11 -19.99 -32.69
N ALA A 133 -9.87 -19.61 -33.07
CA ALA A 133 -8.88 -20.19 -34.06
C ALA A 133 -8.74 -19.52 -35.47
N THR A 134 -7.63 -18.81 -35.76
CA THR A 134 -6.35 -19.21 -36.48
C THR A 134 -6.53 -19.32 -38.03
N THR A 135 -5.66 -18.86 -38.97
CA THR A 135 -4.18 -18.94 -39.17
C THR A 135 -3.63 -17.98 -40.27
N ALA A 136 -2.33 -17.59 -40.17
CA ALA A 136 -1.30 -17.34 -41.24
C ALA A 136 -1.61 -16.43 -42.47
N ALA A 137 -0.67 -15.94 -43.30
CA ALA A 137 0.81 -16.02 -43.43
C ALA A 137 1.38 -14.58 -43.70
N ASP A 138 2.63 -14.25 -44.09
CA ASP A 138 3.73 -14.86 -44.88
C ASP A 138 5.12 -14.33 -44.36
N ILE A 139 6.18 -15.14 -44.24
CA ILE A 139 7.28 -15.44 -45.22
C ILE A 139 8.17 -14.20 -45.53
N ASP A 140 9.50 -14.22 -45.44
CA ASP A 140 10.55 -15.28 -45.45
C ASP A 140 11.52 -15.12 -44.22
N THR A 141 12.76 -15.62 -44.00
CA THR A 141 13.84 -16.30 -44.77
C THR A 141 14.68 -17.27 -43.88
N ALA A 142 15.42 -18.18 -44.53
CA ALA A 142 16.24 -19.29 -43.98
C ALA A 142 17.76 -18.96 -43.84
N ILE A 143 18.71 -19.77 -43.31
CA ILE A 143 18.84 -20.89 -42.32
C ILE A 143 20.38 -21.11 -42.13
N GLU A 144 20.91 -21.46 -40.93
CA GLU A 144 21.96 -22.52 -40.83
C GLU A 144 22.20 -23.14 -39.41
N LEU A 145 22.20 -24.49 -39.42
CA LEU A 145 22.85 -25.51 -38.57
C LEU A 145 23.34 -25.26 -37.12
N ALA A 146 22.56 -25.79 -36.15
CA ALA A 146 22.80 -27.03 -35.35
C ALA A 146 24.27 -27.51 -35.05
N PRO A 147 24.57 -28.19 -33.90
CA PRO A 147 23.75 -29.27 -33.33
C PRO A 147 23.56 -29.30 -31.79
N ALA A 148 22.77 -30.29 -31.35
CA ALA A 148 22.16 -30.43 -30.03
C ALA A 148 23.06 -31.02 -28.92
N ALA A 149 22.63 -30.81 -27.67
CA ALA A 149 22.91 -31.68 -26.53
C ALA A 149 21.60 -31.94 -25.74
N GLU A 150 21.48 -33.16 -25.23
CA GLU A 150 20.34 -33.84 -24.58
C GLU A 150 19.23 -33.03 -23.88
N ALA A 151 17.98 -33.44 -24.14
CA ALA A 151 16.82 -33.07 -23.34
C ALA A 151 16.74 -33.92 -22.06
N ALA A 152 16.97 -33.29 -20.90
CA ALA A 152 16.68 -33.87 -19.59
C ALA A 152 15.31 -33.39 -19.09
N ASN A 153 14.37 -34.32 -18.89
CA ASN A 153 13.04 -34.01 -18.38
C ASN A 153 13.11 -33.64 -16.88
N ALA A 154 12.91 -32.36 -16.56
CA ALA A 154 12.96 -31.82 -15.20
C ALA A 154 11.55 -31.50 -14.66
N PRO A 155 11.27 -31.71 -13.35
CA PRO A 155 9.95 -31.46 -12.77
C PRO A 155 9.63 -29.97 -12.74
N ALA A 156 8.33 -29.63 -12.80
CA ALA A 156 7.82 -28.26 -12.80
C ALA A 156 8.56 -27.35 -11.79
N GLU A 157 9.39 -26.45 -12.32
CA GLU A 157 10.33 -25.70 -11.50
C GLU A 157 9.60 -24.75 -10.55
N LYS A 158 9.93 -24.85 -9.26
CA LYS A 158 9.44 -23.90 -8.27
C LYS A 158 10.13 -22.57 -8.54
N SER A 159 9.39 -21.58 -9.05
CA SER A 159 9.93 -20.24 -9.33
C SER A 159 10.61 -19.68 -8.09
N THR A 160 11.95 -19.69 -8.09
CA THR A 160 12.75 -19.37 -6.92
C THR A 160 13.32 -17.98 -7.07
N LEU A 161 12.98 -17.10 -6.12
CA LEU A 161 13.53 -15.76 -6.04
C LEU A 161 14.95 -15.82 -5.44
N HIS A 162 15.95 -15.44 -6.22
CA HIS A 162 17.31 -15.22 -5.76
C HIS A 162 17.55 -13.72 -5.60
N VAL A 163 18.32 -13.36 -4.56
CA VAL A 163 18.64 -11.96 -4.22
C VAL A 163 20.15 -11.85 -4.01
N ALA A 164 20.79 -10.96 -4.75
CA ALA A 164 22.23 -10.68 -4.67
C ALA A 164 22.49 -9.18 -4.44
N ARG A 165 23.60 -8.86 -3.79
CA ARG A 165 24.07 -7.49 -3.55
C ARG A 165 25.47 -7.32 -4.17
N PRO A 166 25.58 -6.92 -5.45
CA PRO A 166 26.87 -6.79 -6.13
C PRO A 166 27.69 -5.59 -5.63
N SER A 167 27.05 -4.52 -5.15
CA SER A 167 27.69 -3.35 -4.55
C SER A 167 26.86 -2.80 -3.38
N GLN A 168 27.35 -1.77 -2.69
CA GLN A 168 26.66 -1.22 -1.52
C GLN A 168 25.25 -0.69 -1.83
N ASN A 169 25.09 -0.08 -3.01
CA ASN A 169 23.90 0.69 -3.42
C ASN A 169 23.08 -0.01 -4.53
N GLU A 170 23.35 -1.28 -4.80
CA GLU A 170 22.69 -2.05 -5.87
C GLU A 170 22.21 -3.39 -5.33
N LEU A 171 21.01 -3.80 -5.76
CA LEU A 171 20.43 -5.10 -5.45
C LEU A 171 19.98 -5.78 -6.74
N THR A 172 20.42 -7.00 -6.99
CA THR A 172 19.93 -7.80 -8.13
C THR A 172 18.90 -8.82 -7.63
N LEU A 173 17.72 -8.81 -8.24
CA LEU A 173 16.66 -9.79 -8.05
C LEU A 173 16.61 -10.70 -9.29
N SER A 174 16.59 -12.01 -9.08
CA SER A 174 16.52 -12.98 -10.17
C SER A 174 15.38 -13.98 -9.95
N ILE A 175 14.55 -14.18 -10.99
CA ILE A 175 13.46 -15.17 -11.02
C ILE A 175 13.57 -15.91 -12.37
N ASN A 176 13.66 -17.24 -12.34
CA ASN A 176 13.63 -18.10 -13.53
C ASN A 176 14.64 -17.66 -14.63
N GLY A 177 15.85 -17.29 -14.21
CA GLY A 177 16.93 -16.80 -15.07
C GLY A 177 16.85 -15.30 -15.43
N GLN A 178 15.66 -14.69 -15.44
CA GLN A 178 15.51 -13.26 -15.65
C GLN A 178 16.01 -12.49 -14.42
N SER A 179 16.85 -11.47 -14.63
CA SER A 179 17.51 -10.72 -13.56
C SER A 179 17.35 -9.22 -13.75
N ILE A 180 17.03 -8.50 -12.68
CA ILE A 180 16.82 -7.04 -12.63
C ILE A 180 17.70 -6.46 -11.53
N THR A 181 18.49 -5.43 -11.85
CA THR A 181 19.24 -4.65 -10.85
C THR A 181 18.44 -3.40 -10.46
N LEU A 182 18.39 -3.11 -9.17
CA LEU A 182 17.67 -2.00 -8.56
C LEU A 182 18.64 -1.04 -7.88
N HIS A 183 18.44 0.25 -8.10
CA HIS A 183 19.08 1.35 -7.36
C HIS A 183 18.26 1.73 -6.11
N PRO A 184 18.79 2.53 -5.17
CA PRO A 184 18.19 2.70 -3.84
C PRO A 184 16.76 3.28 -3.86
N GLU A 185 16.46 4.19 -4.78
CA GLU A 185 15.12 4.80 -4.94
C GLU A 185 14.09 3.77 -5.42
N GLN A 186 14.45 2.98 -6.43
CA GLN A 186 13.62 1.89 -6.98
C GLN A 186 13.40 0.78 -5.94
N LEU A 187 14.43 0.48 -5.14
CA LEU A 187 14.32 -0.45 -4.02
C LEU A 187 13.38 0.08 -2.93
N GLY A 188 13.40 1.39 -2.65
CA GLY A 188 12.45 2.04 -1.75
C GLY A 188 11.00 1.89 -2.22
N GLN A 189 10.73 2.24 -3.49
CA GLN A 189 9.41 2.08 -4.11
C GLN A 189 8.93 0.62 -4.11
N LEU A 190 9.83 -0.34 -4.42
CA LEU A 190 9.51 -1.76 -4.35
C LEU A 190 9.19 -2.23 -2.92
N ILE A 191 9.88 -1.71 -1.91
CA ILE A 191 9.59 -2.02 -0.50
C ILE A 191 8.22 -1.46 -0.09
N GLU A 192 7.83 -0.28 -0.57
CA GLU A 192 6.52 0.32 -0.32
C GLU A 192 5.37 -0.48 -0.96
N GLU A 193 5.51 -0.87 -2.24
CA GLU A 193 4.49 -1.69 -2.91
C GLU A 193 4.40 -3.12 -2.35
N LEU A 194 5.55 -3.72 -1.98
CA LEU A 194 5.55 -4.98 -1.24
C LEU A 194 4.98 -4.83 0.17
N ALA A 195 5.06 -3.65 0.80
CA ALA A 195 4.42 -3.37 2.07
C ALA A 195 2.89 -3.31 1.95
N HIS A 196 2.38 -2.63 0.92
CA HIS A 196 0.95 -2.60 0.59
C HIS A 196 0.42 -4.01 0.26
N ALA A 197 1.12 -4.76 -0.59
CA ALA A 197 0.78 -6.14 -0.91
C ALA A 197 0.84 -7.07 0.33
N ARG A 198 1.84 -6.91 1.22
CA ARG A 198 1.94 -7.72 2.45
C ARG A 198 0.96 -7.28 3.53
N ALA A 199 0.36 -6.09 3.45
CA ALA A 199 -0.68 -5.64 4.36
C ALA A 199 -2.05 -6.28 4.04
N SER A 200 -2.39 -6.43 2.75
CA SER A 200 -3.64 -7.09 2.31
C SER A 200 -3.62 -8.62 2.47
N MET A 201 -2.43 -9.23 2.49
CA MET A 201 -2.27 -10.65 2.78
C MET A 201 -2.66 -11.03 4.22
N GLN A 202 -3.18 -12.25 4.38
CA GLN A 202 -3.49 -12.85 5.68
C GLN A 202 -2.23 -12.94 6.58
N PRO A 203 -2.35 -12.64 7.88
CA PRO A 203 -1.23 -12.72 8.82
C PRO A 203 -0.90 -14.17 9.19
N GLU A 204 0.01 -14.77 8.43
CA GLU A 204 0.71 -15.99 8.84
C GLU A 204 1.49 -15.73 10.15
N PRO A 205 1.35 -16.58 11.20
CA PRO A 205 2.09 -16.41 12.44
C PRO A 205 3.59 -16.72 12.24
N PRO A 206 4.51 -16.03 12.92
CA PRO A 206 5.94 -16.25 12.73
C PRO A 206 6.35 -17.63 13.28
N PRO A 207 7.26 -18.36 12.61
CA PRO A 207 7.68 -19.69 13.03
C PRO A 207 8.37 -19.64 14.40
N GLY A 208 8.04 -20.61 15.27
CA GLY A 208 8.59 -20.72 16.62
C GLY A 208 7.63 -20.28 17.75
N ILE A 209 6.48 -19.67 17.45
CA ILE A 209 5.44 -19.44 18.46
C ILE A 209 4.69 -20.74 18.78
N PRO A 210 4.59 -21.18 20.05
CA PRO A 210 3.83 -22.38 20.44
C PRO A 210 2.33 -22.27 20.12
N ALA A 211 1.68 -23.41 19.91
CA ALA A 211 0.23 -23.46 19.70
C ALA A 211 -0.56 -22.95 20.92
N GLY A 212 -1.72 -22.32 20.67
CA GLY A 212 -2.63 -21.82 21.71
C GLY A 212 -2.55 -20.31 22.01
N TRP A 213 -1.72 -19.54 21.29
CA TRP A 213 -1.61 -18.10 21.48
C TRP A 213 -2.79 -17.35 20.87
N ARG A 214 -3.32 -16.35 21.60
CA ARG A 214 -4.42 -15.49 21.16
C ARG A 214 -3.88 -14.12 20.73
N PHE A 215 -3.80 -13.90 19.42
CA PHE A 215 -3.61 -12.57 18.86
C PHE A 215 -4.80 -11.68 19.22
N VAL A 216 -4.54 -10.48 19.70
CA VAL A 216 -5.62 -9.52 20.06
C VAL A 216 -5.92 -8.67 18.82
N THR A 217 -7.08 -8.90 18.22
CA THR A 217 -7.55 -8.13 17.05
C THR A 217 -8.07 -6.77 17.48
N THR A 218 -7.17 -5.80 17.62
CA THR A 218 -7.50 -4.37 17.65
C THR A 218 -7.52 -3.77 16.23
N LYS A 219 -8.10 -2.57 16.08
CA LYS A 219 -8.20 -1.83 14.80
C LYS A 219 -6.84 -1.39 14.21
N ASN A 220 -5.74 -1.69 14.90
CA ASN A 220 -4.34 -1.43 14.56
C ASN A 220 -3.44 -2.35 15.44
N PRO A 221 -2.11 -2.35 15.25
CA PRO A 221 -1.30 -3.51 14.87
C PRO A 221 -1.50 -4.79 15.70
N MET A 222 -1.33 -5.95 15.04
CA MET A 222 -1.31 -7.25 15.71
C MET A 222 -0.10 -7.36 16.64
N MET A 223 -0.33 -7.67 17.90
CA MET A 223 0.72 -7.83 18.92
C MET A 223 0.56 -9.14 19.70
N ALA A 224 1.68 -9.68 20.15
CA ALA A 224 1.77 -10.85 21.04
C ALA A 224 2.89 -10.66 22.06
N VAL A 225 2.69 -11.10 23.32
CA VAL A 225 3.69 -10.92 24.40
C VAL A 225 3.94 -12.23 25.14
N GLN A 226 5.21 -12.63 25.23
CA GLN A 226 5.70 -13.74 26.04
C GLN A 226 6.41 -13.24 27.30
N LYS A 227 6.39 -14.03 28.37
CA LYS A 227 7.36 -13.93 29.47
C LYS A 227 8.42 -15.03 29.27
N GLN A 228 9.69 -14.66 29.31
CA GLN A 228 10.81 -15.60 29.26
C GLN A 228 11.21 -16.09 30.67
N SER A 229 11.97 -17.19 30.75
CA SER A 229 12.37 -17.82 32.01
C SER A 229 13.35 -16.98 32.84
N ASN A 230 14.14 -16.12 32.20
CA ASN A 230 15.02 -15.14 32.85
C ASN A 230 14.28 -13.92 33.44
N GLY A 231 12.99 -13.76 33.14
CA GLY A 231 12.16 -12.62 33.57
C GLY A 231 11.82 -11.61 32.47
N ASP A 232 12.54 -11.62 31.35
CA ASP A 232 12.32 -10.72 30.21
C ASP A 232 10.93 -10.91 29.59
N ARG A 233 10.50 -9.93 28.78
CA ARG A 233 9.31 -10.03 27.94
C ARG A 233 9.63 -9.84 26.47
N LEU A 234 9.24 -10.81 25.65
CA LEU A 234 9.30 -10.73 24.19
C LEU A 234 7.95 -10.22 23.69
N LEU A 235 7.90 -8.99 23.19
CA LEU A 235 6.81 -8.46 22.37
C LEU A 235 7.11 -8.76 20.90
N VAL A 236 6.12 -9.23 20.14
CA VAL A 236 6.20 -9.32 18.67
C VAL A 236 5.04 -8.54 18.09
N ALA A 237 5.32 -7.63 17.15
CA ALA A 237 4.33 -6.76 16.52
C ALA A 237 4.38 -6.84 14.98
N ARG A 238 3.22 -6.83 14.30
CA ARG A 238 3.17 -6.77 12.82
C ARG A 238 3.33 -5.33 12.34
N HIS A 239 4.45 -5.04 11.71
CA HIS A 239 4.73 -3.80 10.97
C HIS A 239 4.28 -3.94 9.51
N THR A 240 3.71 -2.87 8.94
CA THR A 240 3.43 -2.77 7.50
C THR A 240 4.74 -2.68 6.72
N GLY A 241 5.03 -3.65 5.85
CA GLY A 241 6.34 -3.77 5.17
C GLY A 241 7.26 -4.80 5.81
N TYR A 242 7.77 -4.55 7.02
CA TYR A 242 8.76 -5.43 7.67
C TYR A 242 8.19 -6.75 8.24
N GLY A 243 6.88 -6.95 8.27
CA GLY A 243 6.27 -8.18 8.78
C GLY A 243 6.30 -8.23 10.32
N TRP A 244 6.68 -9.36 10.91
CA TRP A 244 6.73 -9.51 12.37
C TRP A 244 8.06 -9.02 12.95
N VAL A 245 8.02 -7.94 13.71
CA VAL A 245 9.18 -7.33 14.37
C VAL A 245 9.19 -7.72 15.86
N PRO A 246 10.24 -8.40 16.35
CA PRO A 246 10.41 -8.73 17.76
C PRO A 246 11.11 -7.62 18.56
N PHE A 247 10.68 -7.43 19.80
CA PHE A 247 11.25 -6.52 20.79
C PHE A 247 11.38 -7.25 22.13
N THR A 248 12.55 -7.22 22.75
CA THR A 248 12.76 -7.81 24.09
C THR A 248 12.94 -6.70 25.13
N PHE A 249 12.15 -6.77 26.21
CA PHE A 249 12.23 -5.84 27.34
C PHE A 249 12.71 -6.57 28.60
N SER A 250 13.71 -6.02 29.28
CA SER A 250 14.15 -6.50 30.59
C SER A 250 13.10 -6.18 31.68
N PRO A 251 13.14 -6.87 32.85
CA PRO A 251 12.23 -6.60 33.96
C PRO A 251 12.15 -5.12 34.35
N ASP A 252 13.29 -4.44 34.43
CA ASP A 252 13.37 -3.04 34.86
C ASP A 252 12.69 -2.09 33.86
N VAL A 253 12.87 -2.32 32.56
CA VAL A 253 12.20 -1.54 31.50
C VAL A 253 10.69 -1.79 31.49
N VAL A 254 10.25 -3.03 31.77
CA VAL A 254 8.82 -3.33 31.94
C VAL A 254 8.23 -2.63 33.16
N ILE A 255 8.97 -2.57 34.28
CA ILE A 255 8.56 -1.86 35.49
C ILE A 255 8.49 -0.35 35.22
N GLN A 256 9.53 0.24 34.61
CA GLN A 256 9.55 1.65 34.24
C GLN A 256 8.39 2.01 33.30
N MET A 257 8.12 1.19 32.28
CA MET A 257 7.01 1.42 31.35
C MET A 257 5.64 1.27 32.04
N TYR A 258 5.48 0.33 32.98
CA TYR A 258 4.28 0.26 33.81
C TYR A 258 4.10 1.52 34.68
N MET A 259 5.17 2.01 35.32
CA MET A 259 5.13 3.23 36.13
C MET A 259 4.80 4.47 35.30
N MET A 260 5.31 4.59 34.06
CA MET A 260 4.94 5.68 33.15
C MET A 260 3.47 5.60 32.70
N LEU A 261 2.94 4.39 32.46
CA LEU A 261 1.55 4.18 32.03
C LEU A 261 0.51 4.26 33.15
N THR A 262 0.94 4.20 34.41
CA THR A 262 0.06 4.28 35.60
C THR A 262 0.14 5.61 36.35
N GLN A 263 1.05 6.52 35.96
CA GLN A 263 1.03 7.91 36.42
C GLN A 263 -0.13 8.68 35.76
N ARG A 264 -1.13 9.02 36.58
CA ARG A 264 -2.23 9.96 36.34
C ARG A 264 -2.44 10.82 37.58
#